data_AF-A0AAP8BEY3-F1
#
_entry.id   AF-A0AAP8BEY3-F1
#
_cell.length_a   1.000
_cell.length_b   1.000
_cell.length_c   1.000
_cell.angle_alpha   90.00
_cell.angle_beta   90.00
_cell.angle_gamma   90.00
#
_symmetry.space_group_name_H-M   'P 1'
#
loop_
_entity.id
_entity.type
_entity.pdbx_description
1 polymer ?
#
loop_
_entity_poly.entity_id
_entity_poly.type
_entity_poly.pdbx_seq_one_letter_code
_entity_poly.pdbx_strand_id
1 'polypeptide(L)'
;MFKMRQLLLNKKKKELSEYKSIYMIKNYYLLFYQGLQKGTQELSKIFLRLFNLLEKNGRKSHRYEKKTVFDILGVMYECTLLKGFKVA
;
A
#
# COMPACT_ATOMS: atom_id res chain seq x y z
N MET A 1 -8.61 -6.23 5.48
CA MET A 1 -7.50 -5.43 4.89
C MET A 1 -7.31 -5.71 3.40
N PHE A 2 -7.12 -6.97 2.98
CA PHE A 2 -6.89 -7.33 1.56
C PHE A 2 -7.94 -6.81 0.58
N LYS A 3 -9.24 -6.99 0.87
CA LYS A 3 -10.33 -6.47 0.03
C LYS A 3 -10.28 -4.95 -0.18
N MET A 4 -9.95 -4.18 0.86
CA MET A 4 -9.84 -2.71 0.76
C MET A 4 -8.68 -2.29 -0.16
N ARG A 5 -7.52 -2.97 -0.06
CA ARG A 5 -6.38 -2.72 -0.94
C ARG A 5 -6.69 -3.09 -2.39
N GLN A 6 -7.34 -4.23 -2.61
CA GLN A 6 -7.75 -4.66 -3.95
C GLN A 6 -8.75 -3.68 -4.58
N LEU A 7 -9.71 -3.17 -3.80
CA LEU A 7 -10.62 -2.13 -4.25
C LEU A 7 -9.89 -0.84 -4.63
N LEU A 8 -8.93 -0.38 -3.82
CA LEU A 8 -8.14 0.82 -4.11
C LEU A 8 -7.24 0.65 -5.34
N LEU A 9 -6.65 -0.53 -5.52
CA LEU A 9 -5.86 -0.86 -6.71
C LEU A 9 -6.74 -0.87 -7.97
N ASN A 10 -7.88 -1.57 -7.94
CA ASN A 10 -8.71 -1.75 -9.12
C ASN A 10 -9.42 -0.45 -9.52
N LYS A 11 -10.03 0.25 -8.55
CA LYS A 11 -10.84 1.45 -8.80
C LYS A 11 -10.02 2.73 -8.93
N LYS A 12 -8.91 2.84 -8.21
CA LYS A 12 -8.14 4.10 -8.10
C LYS A 12 -6.70 3.98 -8.58
N LYS A 13 -6.27 2.81 -9.08
CA LYS A 13 -4.89 2.51 -9.51
C LYS A 13 -3.85 2.88 -8.44
N LYS A 14 -4.24 2.80 -7.17
CA LYS A 14 -3.38 3.08 -6.02
C LYS A 14 -2.92 1.77 -5.41
N GLU A 15 -1.65 1.44 -5.62
CA GLU A 15 -1.01 0.35 -4.90
C GLU A 15 -0.70 0.79 -3.47
N LEU A 16 -1.11 -0.03 -2.49
CA LEU A 16 -0.78 0.14 -1.09
C LEU A 16 0.15 -0.99 -0.65
N SER A 17 1.22 -0.63 0.08
CA SER A 17 2.05 -1.64 0.74
C SER A 17 1.30 -2.30 1.90
N GLU A 18 1.50 -3.60 2.07
CA GLU A 18 0.86 -4.39 3.13
C GLU A 18 1.29 -3.88 4.51
N TYR A 19 2.60 -3.72 4.71
CA TYR A 19 3.17 -3.27 5.97
C TYR A 19 2.60 -1.93 6.45
N LYS A 20 2.56 -0.92 5.55
CA LYS A 20 1.96 0.39 5.88
C LYS A 20 0.48 0.26 6.22
N SER A 21 -0.25 -0.59 5.49
CA SER A 21 -1.67 -0.81 5.75
C SER A 21 -1.91 -1.46 7.12
N ILE A 22 -1.08 -2.44 7.51
CA ILE A 22 -1.12 -3.06 8.85
C ILE A 22 -0.84 -2.03 9.92
N TYR A 23 0.20 -1.21 9.73
CA TYR A 23 0.55 -0.13 10.67
C TYR A 23 -0.62 0.84 10.90
N MET A 24 -1.33 1.23 9.84
CA MET A 24 -2.49 2.12 9.96
C MET A 24 -3.69 1.44 10.66
N ILE A 25 -3.90 0.14 10.40
CA ILE A 25 -4.98 -0.64 11.02
C ILE A 25 -4.75 -0.88 12.51
N LYS A 26 -3.49 -0.96 12.97
CA LYS A 26 -3.14 -1.13 14.38
C LYS A 26 -3.83 -0.09 15.27
N ASN A 27 -3.92 1.16 14.80
CA ASN A 27 -4.57 2.25 15.54
C ASN A 27 -6.10 2.13 15.63
N TYR A 28 -6.71 1.22 14.86
CA TYR A 28 -8.15 1.03 14.80
C TYR A 28 -8.64 -0.17 15.62
N TYR A 29 -7.77 -0.96 16.26
CA TYR A 29 -8.18 -2.17 16.99
C TYR A 29 -9.21 -1.89 18.09
N LEU A 30 -8.98 -0.86 18.90
CA LEU A 30 -9.94 -0.48 19.95
C LEU A 30 -11.29 -0.04 19.36
N LEU A 31 -11.27 0.73 18.28
CA LEU A 31 -12.48 1.17 17.60
C LEU A 31 -13.27 -0.02 17.05
N PHE A 32 -12.60 -1.00 16.45
CA PHE A 32 -13.27 -2.22 15.98
C PHE A 32 -13.89 -3.01 17.12
N TYR A 33 -13.18 -3.16 18.24
CA TYR A 33 -13.72 -3.83 19.41
C TYR A 33 -14.99 -3.16 19.94
N GLN A 34 -14.96 -1.83 20.07
CA GLN A 34 -16.14 -1.05 20.48
C GLN A 34 -17.27 -1.12 19.43
N GLY A 35 -16.93 -1.07 18.15
CA GLY A 35 -17.89 -1.16 17.06
C GLY A 35 -18.61 -2.50 17.04
N LEU A 36 -17.90 -3.61 17.30
CA LEU A 36 -18.48 -4.95 17.37
C LEU A 36 -19.60 -5.04 18.42
N GLN A 37 -19.46 -4.35 19.55
CA GLN A 37 -20.46 -4.32 20.60
C GLN A 37 -21.68 -3.44 20.26
N LYS A 38 -21.49 -2.38 19.46
CA LYS A 38 -22.54 -1.42 19.08
C LYS A 38 -23.35 -1.82 17.85
N GLY A 39 -22.90 -2.84 17.10
CA GLY A 39 -23.59 -3.39 15.94
C GLY A 39 -23.03 -2.93 14.58
N THR A 40 -23.71 -3.37 13.52
CA THR A 40 -23.18 -3.31 12.15
C THR A 40 -23.08 -1.90 11.57
N GLN A 41 -23.95 -0.98 11.98
CA GLN A 41 -23.93 0.41 11.50
C GLN A 41 -22.67 1.16 11.96
N GLU A 42 -22.31 1.06 13.24
CA GLU A 42 -21.12 1.71 13.78
C GLU A 42 -19.84 1.08 13.21
N LEU A 43 -19.81 -0.25 13.07
CA LEU A 43 -18.71 -0.91 12.36
C LEU A 43 -18.54 -0.40 10.93
N SER A 44 -19.64 -0.22 10.21
CA SER A 44 -19.61 0.27 8.83
C SER A 44 -19.00 1.67 8.75
N LYS A 45 -19.34 2.57 9.70
CA LYS A 45 -18.72 3.90 9.81
C LYS A 45 -17.21 3.82 10.07
N ILE A 46 -16.79 2.92 10.98
CA ILE A 46 -15.37 2.71 11.29
C ILE A 46 -14.61 2.19 10.07
N PHE A 47 -15.16 1.21 9.35
CA PHE A 47 -14.56 0.68 8.11
C PHE A 47 -14.47 1.74 7.02
N LEU A 48 -15.50 2.57 6.84
CA LEU A 48 -15.50 3.67 5.87
C LEU A 48 -14.39 4.69 6.20
N ARG A 49 -14.27 5.04 7.49
CA ARG A 49 -13.23 5.98 7.97
C ARG A 49 -11.83 5.41 7.74
N LEU A 50 -11.62 4.13 8.07
CA LEU A 50 -10.35 3.44 7.82
C LEU A 50 -10.03 3.42 6.32
N PHE A 51 -11.02 3.12 5.47
CA PHE A 51 -10.82 3.08 4.02
C PHE A 51 -10.36 4.43 3.47
N ASN A 52 -11.00 5.53 3.88
CA ASN A 52 -10.62 6.88 3.48
C ASN A 52 -9.19 7.24 3.95
N LEU A 53 -8.80 6.80 5.14
CA LEU A 53 -7.47 7.01 5.70
C LEU A 53 -6.40 6.22 4.91
N LEU A 54 -6.68 4.95 4.58
CA LEU A 54 -5.82 4.15 3.71
C LEU A 54 -5.69 4.76 2.31
N GLU A 55 -6.78 5.29 1.75
CA GLU A 55 -6.72 5.92 0.43
C GLU A 55 -5.82 7.16 0.39
N LYS A 56 -5.92 8.02 1.41
CA LYS A 56 -5.16 9.28 1.49
C LYS A 56 -3.68 9.01 1.74
N ASN A 57 -3.38 8.14 2.69
CA ASN A 57 -2.02 8.02 3.24
C ASN A 57 -1.32 6.71 2.87
N GLY A 58 -2.07 5.71 2.41
CA GLY A 58 -1.58 4.36 2.21
C GLY A 58 -0.85 4.13 0.88
N ARG A 59 -0.79 5.14 -0.01
CA ARG A 59 -0.01 5.06 -1.25
C ARG A 59 1.38 4.54 -0.92
N LYS A 60 1.77 3.47 -1.62
CA LYS A 60 3.09 2.86 -1.50
C LYS A 60 4.13 3.95 -1.74
N SER A 61 5.03 4.13 -0.77
CA SER A 61 6.16 5.01 -0.95
C SER A 61 7.01 4.42 -2.06
N HIS A 62 7.11 5.13 -3.18
CA HIS A 62 8.03 4.74 -4.22
C HIS A 62 9.44 5.14 -3.77
N ARG A 63 10.36 4.17 -3.80
CA ARG A 63 11.75 4.33 -3.39
C ARG A 63 12.56 4.71 -4.63
N TYR A 64 12.47 5.97 -5.05
CA TYR A 64 13.09 6.44 -6.31
C TYR A 64 14.62 6.40 -6.27
N GLU A 65 15.23 6.74 -5.12
CA GLU A 65 16.67 6.98 -5.06
C GLU A 65 17.48 5.87 -4.40
N LYS A 66 16.83 5.00 -3.62
CA LYS A 66 17.56 4.11 -2.72
C LYS A 66 17.81 2.78 -3.42
N LYS A 67 19.07 2.57 -3.79
CA LYS A 67 19.63 1.37 -4.44
C LYS A 67 19.00 0.07 -3.92
N THR A 68 18.61 -0.80 -4.86
CA THR A 68 18.20 -2.17 -4.59
C THR A 68 19.41 -3.02 -4.21
N VAL A 69 19.19 -4.23 -3.69
CA VAL A 69 20.28 -5.18 -3.40
C VAL A 69 21.07 -5.47 -4.67
N PHE A 70 20.41 -5.55 -5.82
CA PHE A 70 21.06 -5.76 -7.12
C PHE A 70 21.89 -4.55 -7.55
N ASP A 71 21.40 -3.33 -7.33
CA ASP A 71 22.16 -2.10 -7.58
C ASP A 71 23.39 -1.97 -6.66
N ILE A 72 23.33 -2.54 -5.45
CA ILE A 72 24.46 -2.59 -4.51
C ILE A 72 25.47 -3.68 -4.93
N LEU A 73 24.98 -4.83 -5.38
CA LEU A 73 25.79 -5.96 -5.84
C LEU A 73 26.31 -5.79 -7.27
N GLY A 74 25.95 -4.72 -7.97
CA GLY A 74 26.40 -4.44 -9.34
C GLY A 74 25.84 -5.40 -10.39
N VAL A 75 24.72 -6.07 -10.11
CA VAL A 75 24.11 -7.03 -11.06
C VAL A 75 23.43 -6.25 -12.18
N MET A 76 23.98 -6.30 -13.39
CA MET A 76 23.38 -5.70 -14.59
C MET A 76 22.30 -6.62 -15.16
N TYR A 77 21.10 -6.07 -15.38
CA TYR A 77 20.04 -6.78 -16.08
C TYR A 77 20.21 -6.67 -17.61
N GLU A 78 19.82 -7.70 -18.35
CA GLU A 78 19.79 -7.66 -19.83
C GLU A 78 18.93 -6.50 -20.36
N CYS A 79 17.85 -6.13 -19.65
CA CYS A 79 17.02 -4.96 -19.98
C CYS A 79 17.80 -3.62 -19.90
N THR A 80 18.77 -3.49 -19.01
CA THR A 80 19.65 -2.30 -18.94
C THR A 80 20.68 -2.30 -20.06
N LEU A 81 21.20 -3.47 -20.45
CA LEU A 81 22.10 -3.61 -21.60
C LEU A 81 21.38 -3.22 -22.90
N LEU A 82 20.16 -3.74 -23.15
CA LEU A 82 19.37 -3.43 -24.34
C LEU A 82 18.98 -1.94 -24.48
N LYS A 83 18.89 -1.21 -23.37
CA LYS A 83 18.64 0.26 -23.39
C LYS A 83 19.91 1.08 -23.66
N GLY A 84 21.09 0.55 -23.33
CA GLY A 84 22.38 1.20 -23.63
C GLY A 84 22.72 1.20 -25.12
N PHE A 85 22.24 0.24 -25.89
CA PHE A 85 22.49 0.12 -27.34
C PHE A 85 21.63 1.03 -28.23
N LYS A 86 20.74 1.86 -27.68
CA LYS A 86 19.89 2.79 -28.44
C LYS A 86 20.35 4.25 -28.40
N VAL A 87 21.57 4.52 -27.93
CA VAL A 87 22.20 5.84 -28.03
C VAL A 87 23.48 5.70 -28.85
N ALA A 88 23.32 5.74 -30.17
CA ALA A 88 24.36 6.03 -31.15
C ALA A 88 23.67 6.69 -32.36
#